data_AF-A0A4G1VJR3-F1
#
_entry.id   AF-A0A4G1VJR3-F1
#
_cell.length_a   1.000
_cell.length_b   1.000
_cell.length_c   1.000
_cell.angle_alpha   90.00
_cell.angle_beta   90.00
_cell.angle_gamma   90.00
#
_symmetry.space_group_name_H-M   'P 1'
#
loop_
_entity.id
_entity.type
_entity.pdbx_description
1 polymer ?
#
loop_
_entity_poly.entity_id
_entity_poly.type
_entity_poly.pdbx_seq_one_letter_code
_entity_poly.pdbx_strand_id
1 'polypeptide(L)'
;MIKTYNSRCSVLPPKKLDRKNLTFWGVFIMKLSYDDKVQIYELRKQGYSLEKLSNKFGINNSNLRYMIKLIDRYGIEFGKKGKNRYYFPDLKQEMIHKV
;
A
#
# COMPACT_ATOMS: atom_id res chain seq x y z
N MET A 1 2.57 22.18 -26.68
CA MET A 1 3.25 21.77 -25.42
C MET A 1 2.27 21.00 -24.51
N ILE A 2 2.06 19.70 -24.76
CA ILE A 2 1.38 18.81 -23.82
C ILE A 2 2.15 17.49 -23.87
N LYS A 3 3.01 17.23 -22.88
CA LYS A 3 3.68 15.93 -22.75
C LYS A 3 2.66 14.93 -22.24
N THR A 4 2.10 14.15 -23.16
CA THR A 4 1.32 12.95 -22.88
C THR A 4 2.20 11.95 -22.13
N TYR A 5 2.03 11.82 -20.81
CA TYR A 5 2.63 10.71 -20.07
C TYR A 5 1.82 9.44 -20.33
N ASN A 6 2.43 8.66 -21.21
CA ASN A 6 2.09 7.37 -21.77
C ASN A 6 1.49 6.37 -20.77
N SER A 7 0.31 5.89 -21.13
CA SER A 7 -0.41 4.75 -20.57
C SER A 7 0.39 3.46 -20.79
N ARG A 8 1.08 2.96 -19.77
CA ARG A 8 1.58 1.58 -19.77
C ARG A 8 1.70 1.03 -18.35
N CYS A 9 0.56 0.85 -17.69
CA CYS A 9 0.44 0.00 -16.51
C CYS A 9 0.64 -1.47 -16.94
N SER A 10 1.88 -1.94 -16.92
CA SER A 10 2.17 -3.37 -17.00
C SER A 10 1.69 -4.05 -15.72
N VAL A 11 0.60 -4.79 -15.80
CA VAL A 11 0.07 -5.61 -14.69
C VAL A 11 1.00 -6.80 -14.49
N LEU A 12 2.02 -6.63 -13.64
CA LEU A 12 2.86 -7.74 -13.20
C LEU A 12 2.08 -8.59 -12.19
N PRO A 13 2.16 -9.93 -12.25
CA PRO A 13 1.51 -10.79 -11.26
C PRO A 13 2.05 -10.48 -9.86
N PRO A 14 1.19 -10.42 -8.82
CA PRO A 14 1.63 -10.11 -7.47
C PRO A 14 2.61 -11.20 -7.00
N LYS A 15 3.89 -10.84 -6.86
CA LYS A 15 4.91 -11.73 -6.30
C LYS A 15 4.48 -12.10 -4.87
N LYS A 16 4.39 -13.40 -4.58
CA LYS A 16 4.08 -13.89 -3.23
C LYS A 16 5.11 -13.31 -2.26
N LEU A 17 4.61 -12.58 -1.25
CA LEU A 17 5.44 -12.08 -0.15
C LEU A 17 6.09 -13.26 0.58
N ASP A 18 7.42 -13.24 0.71
CA ASP A 18 8.13 -14.19 1.55
C ASP A 18 7.57 -14.12 2.98
N ARG A 19 7.17 -15.28 3.51
CA ARG A 19 6.46 -15.45 4.80
C ARG A 19 7.15 -14.78 5.99
N LYS A 20 8.48 -14.58 5.91
CA LYS A 20 9.34 -13.99 6.95
C LYS A 20 9.16 -12.47 7.13
N ASN A 21 8.70 -11.77 6.09
CA ASN A 21 8.53 -10.31 6.12
C ASN A 21 7.12 -9.88 6.58
N LEU A 22 6.18 -10.83 6.73
CA LEU A 22 4.78 -10.53 7.04
C LEU A 22 4.56 -10.04 8.48
N THR A 23 5.37 -10.48 9.45
CA THR A 23 5.23 -10.12 10.88
C THR A 23 5.62 -8.67 11.15
N PHE A 24 6.73 -8.22 10.59
CA PHE A 24 7.15 -6.80 10.66
C PHE A 24 6.21 -5.89 9.86
N TRP A 25 5.72 -6.40 8.74
CA TRP A 25 4.89 -5.65 7.81
C TRP A 25 3.44 -5.47 8.30
N GLY A 26 2.85 -6.49 8.94
CA GLY A 26 1.51 -6.39 9.54
C GLY A 26 1.43 -5.33 10.64
N VAL A 27 2.46 -5.23 11.49
CA VAL A 27 2.55 -4.22 12.55
C VAL A 27 2.67 -2.81 11.96
N PHE A 28 3.44 -2.64 10.89
CA PHE A 28 3.61 -1.34 10.23
C PHE A 28 2.35 -0.87 9.50
N ILE A 29 1.63 -1.78 8.82
CA ILE A 29 0.36 -1.48 8.13
C ILE A 29 -0.68 -0.93 9.11
N MET A 30 -0.71 -1.45 10.35
CA MET A 30 -1.61 -0.99 11.42
C MET A 30 -1.23 0.38 12.00
N LYS A 31 0.06 0.71 12.08
CA LYS A 31 0.54 1.93 12.74
C LYS A 31 0.42 3.19 11.87
N LEU A 32 0.29 3.04 10.55
CA LEU A 32 0.23 4.16 9.61
C LEU A 32 -1.13 4.25 8.92
N SER A 33 -1.77 5.43 8.96
CA SER A 33 -3.04 5.66 8.24
C SER A 33 -2.84 5.59 6.74
N TYR A 34 -3.92 5.40 5.98
CA TYR A 34 -3.86 5.43 4.52
C TYR A 34 -3.38 6.80 4.03
N ASP A 35 -3.94 7.88 4.59
CA ASP A 35 -3.64 9.25 4.20
C ASP A 35 -2.16 9.59 4.45
N ASP A 36 -1.61 9.15 5.59
CA ASP A 36 -0.18 9.30 5.90
C ASP A 36 0.71 8.58 4.88
N LYS A 37 0.33 7.36 4.46
CA LYS A 37 1.07 6.60 3.43
C LYS A 37 1.08 7.35 2.10
N VAL A 38 -0.07 7.93 1.72
CA VAL A 38 -0.22 8.71 0.49
C VAL A 38 0.64 9.97 0.56
N GLN A 39 0.54 10.72 1.65
CA GLN A 39 1.27 11.97 1.82
C GLN A 39 2.79 11.76 1.83
N ILE A 40 3.29 10.72 2.52
CA ILE A 40 4.71 10.38 2.52
C ILE A 40 5.19 10.02 1.11
N TYR A 41 4.38 9.29 0.34
CA TYR A 41 4.75 8.89 -1.02
C TYR A 41 4.78 10.08 -1.99
N GLU A 42 3.83 11.01 -1.89
CA GLU A 42 3.82 12.25 -2.66
C GLU A 42 5.03 13.13 -2.36
N LEU A 43 5.32 13.34 -1.06
CA LEU A 43 6.52 14.08 -0.63
C LEU A 43 7.80 13.40 -1.10
N ARG A 44 7.84 12.05 -1.12
CA ARG A 44 9.00 11.33 -1.64
C ARG A 44 9.17 11.57 -3.15
N LYS A 45 8.08 11.65 -3.91
CA LYS A 45 8.09 11.99 -5.34
C LYS A 45 8.54 13.43 -5.60
N GLN A 46 8.22 14.35 -4.69
CA GLN A 46 8.69 15.74 -4.70
C GLN A 46 10.18 15.88 -4.35
N GLY A 47 10.84 14.81 -3.91
CA GLY A 47 12.29 14.80 -3.64
C GLY A 47 12.67 15.09 -2.19
N TYR A 48 11.73 15.03 -1.24
CA TYR A 48 12.06 15.18 0.18
C TYR A 48 12.97 14.05 0.68
N SER A 49 13.92 14.39 1.56
CA SER A 49 14.82 13.42 2.18
C SER A 49 14.09 12.53 3.20
N LEU A 50 14.57 11.30 3.38
CA LEU A 50 13.99 10.36 4.33
C LEU A 50 14.05 10.87 5.77
N GLU A 51 15.12 11.58 6.15
CA GLU A 51 15.25 12.15 7.50
C GLU A 51 14.20 13.22 7.79
N LYS A 52 13.90 14.10 6.83
CA LYS A 52 12.83 15.10 6.99
C LYS A 52 11.47 14.43 7.16
N LEU A 53 11.21 13.36 6.41
CA LEU A 53 9.98 12.57 6.54
C LEU A 53 9.94 11.84 7.88
N SER A 54 11.05 11.22 8.30
CA SER A 54 11.17 10.53 9.59
C SER A 54 10.86 11.46 10.75
N ASN A 55 11.46 12.66 10.75
CA ASN A 55 11.25 13.63 11.83
C ASN A 55 9.84 14.22 11.82
N LYS A 56 9.24 14.44 10.65
CA LYS A 56 7.88 14.98 10.53
C LYS A 56 6.81 13.99 11.00
N PHE A 57 6.95 12.71 10.64
CA PHE A 57 5.96 11.69 10.95
C PHE A 57 6.32 10.85 12.18
N GLY A 58 7.51 11.03 12.77
CA GLY A 58 7.99 10.26 13.92
C GLY A 58 8.25 8.77 13.58
N ILE A 59 8.65 8.47 12.34
CA ILE A 59 8.82 7.10 11.84
C ILE A 59 10.27 6.84 11.48
N ASN A 60 10.81 5.71 11.92
CA ASN A 60 12.18 5.32 11.56
C ASN A 60 12.41 5.25 10.04
N ASN A 61 13.56 5.74 9.58
CA ASN A 61 14.01 5.73 8.18
C ASN A 61 13.91 4.33 7.52
N SER A 62 14.21 3.27 8.27
CA SER A 62 14.10 1.88 7.78
C SER A 62 12.66 1.54 7.35
N ASN A 63 11.69 1.96 8.14
CA ASN A 63 10.27 1.74 7.88
C ASN A 63 9.78 2.54 6.68
N LEU A 64 10.19 3.80 6.56
CA LEU A 64 9.88 4.64 5.39
C LEU A 64 10.43 4.04 4.10
N ARG A 65 11.69 3.59 4.12
CA ARG A 65 12.33 2.93 2.98
C ARG A 65 11.59 1.65 2.60
N TYR A 66 11.10 0.90 3.58
CA TYR A 66 10.32 -0.31 3.35
C TYR A 66 8.94 0.01 2.76
N MET A 67 8.23 1.01 3.28
CA MET A 67 6.95 1.49 2.76
C MET A 67 7.06 1.91 1.29
N ILE A 68 8.06 2.72 0.95
CA ILE A 68 8.29 3.19 -0.43
C ILE A 68 8.48 1.99 -1.36
N LYS A 69 9.30 1.01 -0.98
CA LYS A 69 9.50 -0.23 -1.76
C LYS A 69 8.23 -1.06 -1.97
N LEU A 70 7.24 -0.91 -1.11
CA LEU A 70 5.97 -1.65 -1.23
C LEU A 70 5.03 -0.92 -2.18
N ILE A 71 4.93 0.39 -2.05
CA ILE A 71 4.14 1.22 -2.97
C ILE A 71 4.73 1.13 -4.39
N ASP A 72 6.05 1.10 -4.53
CA ASP A 72 6.73 0.94 -5.82
C ASP A 72 6.44 -0.43 -6.48
N ARG A 73 6.25 -1.48 -5.67
CA ARG A 73 5.98 -2.85 -6.17
C ARG A 73 4.52 -3.15 -6.43
N TYR A 74 3.62 -2.64 -5.59
CA TYR A 74 2.20 -3.00 -5.62
C TYR A 74 1.27 -1.83 -5.95
N GLY A 75 1.81 -0.61 -6.04
CA GLY A 75 1.04 0.62 -6.19
C GLY A 75 0.51 1.18 -4.86
N ILE A 76 -0.04 2.38 -4.93
CA ILE A 76 -0.59 3.12 -3.77
C ILE A 76 -1.93 2.54 -3.29
N GLU A 77 -2.62 1.81 -4.16
CA GLU A 77 -3.88 1.10 -3.88
C GLU A 77 -3.71 0.03 -2.80
N PHE A 78 -2.48 -0.40 -2.57
CA PHE A 78 -2.14 -1.41 -1.57
C PHE A 78 -2.42 -0.95 -0.13
N GLY A 79 -2.42 0.36 0.13
CA GLY A 79 -2.71 0.93 1.44
C GLY A 79 -4.21 0.97 1.79
N LYS A 80 -5.10 0.81 0.81
CA LYS A 80 -6.54 0.80 1.06
C LYS A 80 -6.85 -0.48 1.81
N LYS A 81 -7.36 -0.36 3.05
CA LYS A 81 -7.99 -1.50 3.75
C LYS A 81 -9.11 -2.00 2.86
N GLY A 82 -8.84 -3.05 2.08
CA GLY A 82 -9.89 -3.78 1.41
C GLY A 82 -10.88 -4.27 2.47
N LYS A 83 -12.18 -4.02 2.28
CA LYS A 83 -13.19 -4.80 3.00
C LYS A 83 -12.81 -6.26 2.73
N ASN A 84 -12.47 -7.02 3.77
CA ASN A 84 -12.06 -8.42 3.66
C ASN A 84 -13.30 -9.24 3.24
N ARG A 85 -13.72 -9.08 1.98
CA ARG A 85 -14.81 -9.82 1.36
C ARG A 85 -14.23 -11.16 0.91
N TYR A 86 -13.84 -11.96 1.90
CA TYR A 86 -13.35 -13.32 1.69
C TYR A 86 -14.36 -14.18 0.90
N TYR A 87 -15.65 -13.80 0.95
CA TYR A 87 -16.66 -14.21 0.00
C TYR A 87 -17.34 -12.99 -0.63
N PHE A 88 -17.67 -13.09 -1.92
CA PHE A 88 -18.53 -12.11 -2.60
C PHE A 88 -19.85 -11.94 -1.81
N PRO A 89 -20.39 -10.71 -1.70
CA PRO A 89 -21.62 -10.46 -0.96
C PRO A 89 -22.79 -11.30 -1.49
N ASP A 90 -22.83 -11.51 -2.80
CA ASP A 90 -23.87 -12.27 -3.49
C ASP A 90 -23.81 -13.76 -3.10
N LEU A 91 -22.60 -14.33 -3.01
CA LEU A 91 -22.38 -15.71 -2.54
C LEU A 91 -22.83 -15.90 -1.08
N LYS A 92 -22.68 -14.87 -0.24
CA LYS A 92 -23.20 -14.93 1.14
C LYS A 92 -24.73 -14.92 1.18
N GLN A 93 -25.37 -14.14 0.31
CA GLN A 93 -26.83 -14.12 0.22
C GLN A 93 -27.38 -15.46 -0.29
N GLU A 94 -26.73 -16.06 -1.29
CA GLU A 94 -27.09 -17.41 -1.77
C GLU A 94 -27.00 -18.47 -0.67
N MET A 95 -25.96 -18.43 0.17
CA MET A 95 -25.83 -19.36 1.30
C MET A 95 -26.90 -19.16 2.37
N ILE A 96 -27.35 -17.93 2.61
CA ILE A 96 -28.38 -17.60 3.62
C ILE A 96 -29.78 -17.99 3.11
N HIS A 97 -30.05 -17.80 1.83
CA HIS A 97 -31.36 -18.10 1.24
C HIS A 97 -31.56 -19.60 0.94
N LYS A 98 -30.51 -20.41 1.06
CA LYS A 98 -30.52 -21.86 0.81
C LYS A 98 -30.71 -22.69 2.09
N VAL A 99 -31.63 -22.25 2.97
CA VAL A 99 -32.07 -22.96 4.19
C VAL A 99 -33.25 -23.87 3.88
#